data_AF-A0A087STR7-F1
#
_entry.id   AF-A0A087STR7-F1
#
_cell.length_a   1.000
_cell.length_b   1.000
_cell.length_c   1.000
_cell.angle_alpha   90.00
_cell.angle_beta   90.00
_cell.angle_gamma   90.00
#
_symmetry.space_group_name_H-M   'P 1'
#
loop_
_entity.id
_entity.type
_entity.pdbx_description
1 polymer ?
#
loop_
_entity_poly.entity_id
_entity_poly.type
_entity_poly.pdbx_seq_one_letter_code
_entity_poly.pdbx_strand_id
1 'polypeptide(L)'
;MDTSGLRLESVTIDEALHHGVGEFGHGQRLQLSVVGAAWFCAVFQAFIGIFNSLSPFTPGALACTAPDDAACQAALASSPPDPCSLAPEQWYWTRPSASPLSDFDLACRPAFLQRGLLPGAFFLGAALGACALALLAPATPRRRLLFSANLACAGAALAAELAGALLALAAVALWSLTLESPTWLLLRGRKVVLANADKPRIIKHKGTTDLVTDTDSASEEAVLQAITRAYPDHGILGEEGGVMGDVTSDYLWCVDPLDGTTNFAHGYPSFAVSVGVLRHAVPVAGVVIEFTGGPGGWITRTYEAARDMGATCDGRPISVSRVKVLEQSLLVTGFGYDHDECWAANMDLFRALTDVTQGVRREGAAAVDLCHLAAGLVDGYWEFRLKPWDMAAGLLIAEEAGATATTMGNGALSVFDRSLLVTNGFVHEQLLALTDPKVSALLEAGVDLSQWFVPEGFKLHTGARLA
;
A
#
# COMPACT_ATOMS: atom_id res chain seq x y z
N MET A 1 -57.66 16.98 69.71
CA MET A 1 -56.56 16.92 70.70
C MET A 1 -56.33 15.45 70.91
N ASP A 2 -55.34 14.84 70.27
CA ASP A 2 -53.95 15.04 70.65
C ASP A 2 -53.02 14.82 69.43
N THR A 3 -52.43 15.92 68.95
CA THR A 3 -51.36 15.96 67.96
C THR A 3 -50.02 16.01 68.69
N SER A 4 -49.75 14.99 69.49
CA SER A 4 -48.45 14.81 70.13
C SER A 4 -47.90 13.41 69.83
N GLY A 5 -46.76 13.38 69.13
CA GLY A 5 -45.86 12.22 69.17
C GLY A 5 -45.71 11.36 67.90
N LEU A 6 -45.71 11.92 66.70
CA LEU A 6 -44.95 11.32 65.58
C LEU A 6 -43.71 12.16 65.36
N ARG A 7 -42.65 11.88 66.14
CA ARG A 7 -41.30 12.31 65.79
C ARG A 7 -40.87 11.47 64.60
N LEU A 8 -40.75 12.08 63.43
CA LEU A 8 -39.85 11.57 62.39
C LEU A 8 -38.44 11.78 62.93
N GLU A 9 -37.88 10.75 63.57
CA GLU A 9 -36.44 10.72 63.81
C GLU A 9 -35.75 10.72 62.45
N SER A 10 -34.89 11.71 62.21
CA SER A 10 -34.04 11.78 61.03
C SER A 10 -33.02 10.65 61.12
N VAL A 11 -33.36 9.49 60.56
CA VAL A 11 -32.40 8.38 60.43
C VAL A 11 -31.30 8.87 59.49
N THR A 12 -30.07 8.92 59.98
CA THR A 12 -28.91 9.21 59.14
C THR A 12 -28.69 8.04 58.16
N ILE A 13 -28.08 8.31 56.99
CA ILE A 13 -27.82 7.26 55.98
C ILE A 13 -27.06 6.08 56.60
N ASP A 14 -26.15 6.34 57.54
CA ASP A 14 -25.40 5.30 58.25
C ASP A 14 -26.30 4.43 59.14
N GLU A 15 -27.27 4.99 59.86
CA GLU A 15 -28.21 4.21 60.68
C GLU A 15 -29.17 3.36 59.82
N ALA A 16 -29.59 3.88 58.67
CA ALA A 16 -30.41 3.13 57.71
C ALA A 16 -29.65 1.95 57.09
N LEU A 17 -28.36 2.14 56.78
CA LEU A 17 -27.49 1.09 56.28
C LEU A 17 -27.16 0.06 57.36
N HIS A 18 -26.99 0.48 58.62
CA HIS A 18 -26.67 -0.40 59.72
C HIS A 18 -27.82 -1.37 60.05
N HIS A 19 -29.06 -0.87 60.07
CA HIS A 19 -30.25 -1.70 60.32
C HIS A 19 -30.63 -2.63 59.15
N GLY A 20 -30.28 -2.27 57.91
CA GLY A 20 -30.59 -3.09 56.72
C GLY A 20 -29.52 -4.12 56.35
N VAL A 21 -28.24 -3.88 56.70
CA VAL A 21 -27.11 -4.66 56.15
C VAL A 21 -26.21 -5.27 57.23
N GLY A 22 -26.27 -4.83 58.49
CA GLY A 22 -25.47 -5.34 59.61
C GLY A 22 -24.00 -4.88 59.61
N GLU A 23 -23.27 -5.13 60.71
CA GLU A 23 -21.84 -4.80 60.83
C GLU A 23 -20.99 -5.56 59.81
N PHE A 24 -20.24 -4.83 58.98
CA PHE A 24 -19.30 -5.42 58.04
C PHE A 24 -18.17 -6.16 58.77
N GLY A 25 -18.23 -7.50 58.72
CA GLY A 25 -17.18 -8.37 59.26
C GLY A 25 -15.87 -8.24 58.48
N HIS A 26 -14.76 -8.65 59.10
CA HIS A 26 -13.41 -8.54 58.53
C HIS A 26 -13.30 -9.14 57.11
N GLY A 27 -14.02 -10.23 56.84
CA GLY A 27 -14.09 -10.85 55.52
C GLY A 27 -14.82 -10.02 54.46
N GLN A 28 -15.90 -9.30 54.82
CA GLN A 28 -16.62 -8.43 53.88
C GLN A 28 -15.85 -7.14 53.62
N ARG A 29 -15.09 -6.62 54.61
CA ARG A 29 -14.16 -5.50 54.40
C ARG A 29 -13.02 -5.89 53.45
N LEU A 30 -12.45 -7.09 53.61
CA LEU A 30 -11.46 -7.62 52.67
C LEU A 30 -12.06 -7.80 51.26
N GLN A 31 -13.32 -8.24 51.17
CA GLN A 31 -14.05 -8.41 49.91
C GLN A 31 -14.31 -7.06 49.21
N LEU A 32 -14.71 -6.03 49.95
CA LEU A 32 -14.85 -4.66 49.45
C LEU A 32 -13.51 -4.06 49.04
N SER A 33 -12.42 -4.34 49.77
CA SER A 33 -11.08 -3.89 49.42
C SER A 33 -10.55 -4.58 48.16
N VAL A 34 -10.83 -5.87 47.95
CA VAL A 34 -10.42 -6.62 46.75
C VAL A 34 -11.23 -6.19 45.53
N VAL A 35 -12.56 -6.05 45.68
CA VAL A 35 -13.42 -5.53 44.60
C VAL A 35 -13.07 -4.07 44.30
N GLY A 36 -12.83 -3.26 45.33
CA GLY A 36 -12.37 -1.88 45.22
C GLY A 36 -11.00 -1.77 44.54
N ALA A 37 -10.07 -2.69 44.81
CA ALA A 37 -8.75 -2.74 44.15
C ALA A 37 -8.85 -3.20 42.69
N ALA A 38 -9.72 -4.17 42.36
CA ALA A 38 -9.99 -4.57 40.98
C ALA A 38 -10.67 -3.44 40.18
N TRP A 39 -11.56 -2.70 40.83
CA TRP A 39 -12.16 -1.49 40.29
C TRP A 39 -11.18 -0.31 40.27
N PHE A 40 -10.14 -0.28 41.10
CA PHE A 40 -9.11 0.75 41.06
C PHE A 40 -8.33 0.70 39.77
N CYS A 41 -8.04 -0.49 39.22
CA CYS A 41 -7.43 -0.61 37.89
C CYS A 41 -8.38 -0.16 36.77
N ALA A 42 -9.68 -0.46 36.88
CA ALA A 42 -10.68 -0.03 35.90
C ALA A 42 -10.98 1.47 35.99
N VAL A 43 -11.00 2.04 37.19
CA VAL A 43 -11.12 3.48 37.45
C VAL A 43 -9.84 4.17 37.04
N PHE A 44 -8.65 3.61 37.29
CA PHE A 44 -7.38 4.16 36.81
C PHE A 44 -7.27 4.08 35.28
N GLN A 45 -7.78 3.04 34.63
CA GLN A 45 -7.89 2.97 33.16
C GLN A 45 -8.97 3.90 32.60
N ALA A 46 -10.11 4.06 33.28
CA ALA A 46 -11.11 5.04 32.93
C ALA A 46 -10.62 6.46 33.22
N PHE A 47 -9.77 6.66 34.23
CA PHE A 47 -9.11 7.93 34.55
C PHE A 47 -8.08 8.24 33.48
N ILE A 48 -7.23 7.28 33.10
CA ILE A 48 -6.35 7.38 31.92
C ILE A 48 -7.20 7.66 30.67
N GLY A 49 -8.33 6.98 30.47
CA GLY A 49 -9.24 7.17 29.35
C GLY A 49 -9.99 8.51 29.37
N ILE A 50 -10.29 9.08 30.53
CA ILE A 50 -10.93 10.38 30.74
C ILE A 50 -9.89 11.50 30.58
N PHE A 51 -8.65 11.28 31.02
CA PHE A 51 -7.52 12.16 30.75
C PHE A 51 -7.01 12.04 29.30
N ASN A 52 -7.27 10.91 28.62
CA ASN A 52 -6.98 10.68 27.20
C ASN A 52 -8.17 10.95 26.27
N SER A 53 -9.38 11.25 26.79
CA SER A 53 -10.54 11.65 25.98
C SER A 53 -10.66 13.17 25.83
N LEU A 54 -9.79 13.93 26.50
CA LEU A 54 -9.47 15.29 26.14
C LEU A 54 -8.38 15.22 25.07
N SER A 55 -8.70 15.64 23.85
CA SER A 55 -7.67 15.85 22.81
C SER A 55 -6.54 16.69 23.44
N PRO A 56 -5.27 16.22 23.42
CA PRO A 56 -4.15 16.98 24.00
C PRO A 56 -3.92 18.30 23.23
N PHE A 57 -4.55 18.43 22.07
CA PHE A 57 -4.50 19.57 21.17
C PHE A 57 -5.48 20.65 21.61
N THR A 58 -5.13 21.34 22.70
CA THR A 58 -5.80 22.58 23.10
C THR A 58 -5.26 23.76 22.29
N PRO A 59 -6.10 24.72 21.86
CA PRO A 59 -5.63 25.91 21.15
C PRO A 59 -4.56 26.65 21.95
N GLY A 60 -3.37 26.85 21.35
CA GLY A 60 -2.23 27.53 21.98
C GLY A 60 -1.22 26.62 22.71
N ALA A 61 -1.44 25.31 22.79
CA ALA A 61 -0.47 24.36 23.34
C ALA A 61 0.65 23.97 22.35
N LEU A 62 0.45 24.27 21.07
CA LEU A 62 1.33 23.94 19.95
C LEU A 62 1.72 25.20 19.20
N ALA A 63 2.97 25.27 18.72
CA ALA A 63 3.45 26.36 17.88
C ALA A 63 4.26 25.80 16.70
N CYS A 64 4.24 26.52 15.59
CA CYS A 64 5.05 26.20 14.42
C CYS A 64 6.52 26.54 14.68
N THR A 65 7.42 25.65 14.28
CA THR A 65 8.87 25.87 14.37
C THR A 65 9.29 27.07 13.50
N ALA A 66 8.66 27.24 12.34
CA ALA A 66 8.74 28.42 11.49
C ALA A 66 7.48 29.29 11.66
N PRO A 67 7.57 30.54 12.17
CA PRO A 67 6.41 31.38 12.44
C PRO A 67 5.60 31.77 11.20
N ASP A 68 6.17 31.64 10.00
CA ASP A 68 5.63 32.01 8.70
C ASP A 68 5.13 30.82 7.87
N ASP A 69 5.19 29.59 8.42
CA ASP A 69 4.65 28.39 7.77
C ASP A 69 3.11 28.42 7.79
N ALA A 70 2.52 28.83 6.67
CA ALA A 70 1.08 28.94 6.50
C ALA A 70 0.34 27.58 6.62
N ALA A 71 1.00 26.47 6.25
CA ALA A 71 0.40 25.14 6.33
C ALA A 71 0.36 24.66 7.79
N CYS A 72 1.44 24.88 8.53
CA CYS A 72 1.46 24.61 9.96
C CYS A 72 0.47 25.51 10.72
N GLN A 73 0.42 26.81 10.42
CA GLN A 73 -0.55 27.71 11.05
C GLN A 73 -1.99 27.28 10.79
N ALA A 74 -2.32 26.87 9.56
CA ALA A 74 -3.66 26.40 9.20
C ALA A 74 -4.02 25.10 9.94
N ALA A 75 -3.09 24.14 10.01
CA ALA A 75 -3.29 22.88 10.70
C ALA A 75 -3.46 23.07 12.22
N LEU A 76 -2.68 23.96 12.84
CA LEU A 76 -2.78 24.26 14.27
C LEU A 76 -3.97 25.18 14.62
N ALA A 77 -4.49 25.95 13.67
CA ALA A 77 -5.67 26.81 13.84
C ALA A 77 -7.00 26.07 13.63
N SER A 78 -6.97 24.82 13.15
CA SER A 78 -8.16 23.97 13.00
C SER A 78 -8.75 23.59 14.38
N SER A 79 -10.03 23.19 14.41
CA SER A 79 -10.73 22.78 15.64
C SER A 79 -11.38 21.40 15.47
N PRO A 80 -10.80 20.33 16.05
CA PRO A 80 -9.57 20.31 16.85
C PRO A 80 -8.30 20.49 15.98
N PRO A 81 -7.16 20.96 16.54
CA PRO A 81 -5.91 21.07 15.82
C PRO A 81 -5.41 19.69 15.33
N ASP A 82 -4.86 19.62 14.11
CA ASP A 82 -4.34 18.39 13.49
C ASP A 82 -2.83 18.45 13.23
N PRO A 83 -1.98 18.21 14.26
CA PRO A 83 -0.54 18.19 14.07
C PRO A 83 -0.03 16.88 13.44
N CYS A 84 -0.88 15.84 13.32
CA CYS A 84 -0.50 14.56 12.73
C CYS A 84 -0.39 14.63 11.20
N SER A 85 -0.95 15.67 10.57
CA SER A 85 -0.76 15.96 9.14
C SER A 85 0.55 16.70 8.82
N LEU A 86 1.31 17.11 9.83
CA LEU A 86 2.58 17.84 9.70
C LEU A 86 3.77 16.91 9.98
N ALA A 87 4.93 17.20 9.39
CA ALA A 87 6.17 16.51 9.76
C ALA A 87 6.59 16.88 11.20
N PRO A 88 7.23 15.97 11.96
CA PRO A 88 7.57 16.19 13.38
C PRO A 88 8.42 17.44 13.64
N GLU A 89 9.17 17.90 12.64
CA GLU A 89 10.08 19.05 12.75
C GLU A 89 9.36 20.40 12.56
N GLN A 90 8.13 20.40 12.01
CA GLN A 90 7.40 21.62 11.65
C GLN A 90 6.70 22.30 12.84
N TRP A 91 6.60 21.61 13.98
CA TRP A 91 5.93 22.15 15.16
C TRP A 91 6.58 21.66 16.46
N TYR A 92 6.29 22.35 17.55
CA TYR A 92 6.73 21.96 18.89
C TYR A 92 5.70 22.34 19.97
N TRP A 93 5.82 21.70 21.13
CA TRP A 93 4.98 22.01 22.29
C TRP A 93 5.42 23.31 22.97
N THR A 94 4.50 24.25 23.18
CA THR A 94 4.81 25.55 23.83
C THR A 94 5.06 25.42 25.33
N ARG A 95 4.70 24.27 25.93
CA ARG A 95 5.03 23.90 27.32
C ARG A 95 5.54 22.46 27.35
N PRO A 96 6.54 22.12 28.19
CA PRO A 96 6.97 20.74 28.35
C PRO A 96 5.84 19.89 28.91
N SER A 97 5.53 18.76 28.27
CA SER A 97 4.57 17.81 28.80
C SER A 97 5.17 17.06 29.99
N ALA A 98 4.36 16.74 30.99
CA ALA A 98 4.80 16.00 32.17
C ALA A 98 4.83 14.47 31.95
N SER A 99 4.73 14.02 30.69
CA SER A 99 4.60 12.60 30.32
C SER A 99 5.98 11.99 30.01
N PRO A 100 6.31 10.81 30.56
CA PRO A 100 7.57 10.11 30.28
C PRO A 100 7.60 9.37 28.92
N LEU A 101 6.53 9.45 28.13
CA LEU A 101 6.43 8.87 26.78
C LEU A 101 6.29 10.01 25.75
N SER A 102 6.88 9.84 24.57
CA SER A 102 6.73 10.76 23.42
C SER A 102 5.23 10.87 23.07
N ASP A 103 4.63 12.02 23.37
CA ASP A 103 3.20 12.27 23.11
C ASP A 103 2.85 12.21 21.61
N PHE A 104 3.85 12.34 20.73
CA PHE A 104 3.71 12.19 19.28
C PHE A 104 3.45 10.72 18.87
N ASP A 105 4.24 9.79 19.41
CA ASP A 105 4.10 8.36 19.10
C ASP A 105 2.80 7.77 19.65
N LEU A 106 2.25 8.38 20.70
CA LEU A 106 0.99 7.95 21.31
C LEU A 106 -0.25 8.44 20.55
N ALA A 107 -0.15 9.61 19.89
CA ALA A 107 -1.27 10.26 19.22
C ALA A 107 -1.36 9.97 17.70
N CYS A 108 -0.22 9.85 17.00
CA CYS A 108 -0.20 9.76 15.54
C CYS A 108 0.15 8.35 14.99
N ARG A 109 0.38 7.32 15.84
CA ARG A 109 0.59 5.92 15.39
C ARG A 109 -0.73 5.18 15.13
N PRO A 110 -0.74 4.12 14.28
CA PRO A 110 -1.96 3.44 13.88
C PRO A 110 -2.73 2.87 15.08
N ALA A 111 -4.06 2.96 15.01
CA ALA A 111 -5.03 2.54 16.03
C ALA A 111 -4.93 1.08 16.51
N PHE A 112 -4.01 0.28 15.97
CA PHE A 112 -3.78 -1.12 16.34
C PHE A 112 -3.40 -1.29 17.82
N LEU A 113 -2.57 -0.38 18.37
CA LEU A 113 -2.19 -0.42 19.79
C LEU A 113 -3.30 0.13 20.71
N GLN A 114 -4.08 1.13 20.25
CA GLN A 114 -5.16 1.73 21.04
C GLN A 114 -6.49 0.96 20.96
N ARG A 115 -6.76 0.17 19.93
CA ARG A 115 -8.03 -0.58 19.80
C ARG A 115 -7.91 -2.06 20.11
N GLY A 116 -6.73 -2.67 19.93
CA GLY A 116 -6.54 -4.12 20.09
C GLY A 116 -6.34 -4.59 21.53
N LEU A 117 -5.73 -3.78 22.40
CA LEU A 117 -5.41 -4.18 23.79
C LEU A 117 -6.39 -3.62 24.84
N LEU A 118 -7.18 -2.62 24.49
CA LEU A 118 -8.04 -1.89 25.44
C LEU A 118 -9.33 -2.63 25.86
N PRO A 119 -10.02 -3.39 24.98
CA PRO A 119 -11.22 -4.15 25.40
C PRO A 119 -10.89 -5.48 26.10
N GLY A 120 -9.90 -6.22 25.61
CA GLY A 120 -9.61 -7.58 26.07
C GLY A 120 -9.16 -7.66 27.53
N ALA A 121 -8.39 -6.67 28.02
CA ALA A 121 -7.94 -6.63 29.41
C ALA A 121 -9.09 -6.36 30.41
N PHE A 122 -10.10 -5.56 30.01
CA PHE A 122 -11.27 -5.24 30.82
C PHE A 122 -12.14 -6.48 31.05
N PHE A 123 -12.45 -7.22 29.97
CA PHE A 123 -13.31 -8.41 30.06
C PHE A 123 -12.60 -9.59 30.74
N LEU A 124 -11.28 -9.74 30.55
CA LEU A 124 -10.48 -10.74 31.26
C LEU A 124 -10.41 -10.45 32.77
N GLY A 125 -10.23 -9.18 33.16
CA GLY A 125 -10.27 -8.75 34.56
C GLY A 125 -11.62 -8.96 35.22
N ALA A 126 -12.72 -8.64 34.52
CA ALA A 126 -14.08 -8.89 34.99
C ALA A 126 -14.38 -10.39 35.17
N ALA A 127 -13.93 -11.23 34.24
CA ALA A 127 -14.09 -12.68 34.31
C ALA A 127 -13.29 -13.31 35.47
N LEU A 128 -12.03 -12.90 35.65
CA LEU A 128 -11.19 -13.36 36.76
C LEU A 128 -11.73 -12.90 38.12
N GLY A 129 -12.22 -11.66 38.21
CA GLY A 129 -12.88 -11.13 39.41
C GLY A 129 -14.16 -11.88 39.75
N ALA A 130 -15.01 -12.19 38.76
CA ALA A 130 -16.22 -12.98 38.94
C ALA A 130 -15.93 -14.42 39.41
N CYS A 131 -14.87 -15.06 38.87
CA CYS A 131 -14.42 -16.39 39.30
C CYS A 131 -13.86 -16.38 40.74
N ALA A 132 -13.07 -15.37 41.11
CA ALA A 132 -12.55 -15.23 42.48
C ALA A 132 -13.68 -15.01 43.51
N LEU A 133 -14.69 -14.21 43.16
CA LEU A 133 -15.92 -14.01 43.95
C LEU A 133 -16.77 -15.28 44.10
N ALA A 134 -16.69 -16.21 43.15
CA ALA A 134 -17.37 -17.50 43.21
C ALA A 134 -16.70 -18.46 44.19
N LEU A 135 -15.36 -18.48 44.24
CA LEU A 135 -14.58 -19.36 45.10
C LEU A 135 -14.58 -18.94 46.58
N LEU A 136 -14.75 -17.65 46.87
CA LEU A 136 -14.55 -17.08 48.21
C LEU A 136 -15.81 -16.87 49.07
N ALA A 137 -17.01 -17.17 48.60
CA ALA A 137 -18.22 -16.71 49.27
C ALA A 137 -19.24 -17.81 49.65
N PRO A 138 -19.88 -17.70 50.83
CA PRO A 138 -20.73 -18.76 51.40
C PRO A 138 -22.07 -18.93 50.66
N ALA A 139 -22.60 -20.14 50.70
CA ALA A 139 -23.72 -20.61 49.88
C ALA A 139 -25.10 -20.15 50.39
N THR A 140 -25.76 -19.24 49.66
CA THR A 140 -27.20 -18.90 49.86
C THR A 140 -27.93 -18.61 48.53
N PRO A 141 -29.28 -18.75 48.47
CA PRO A 141 -30.02 -18.92 47.21
C PRO A 141 -30.24 -17.64 46.37
N ARG A 142 -30.03 -16.44 46.90
CA ARG A 142 -30.10 -15.16 46.12
C ARG A 142 -29.00 -15.04 45.04
N ARG A 143 -28.01 -15.94 45.03
CA ARG A 143 -26.87 -15.94 44.09
C ARG A 143 -27.17 -16.44 42.67
N ARG A 144 -28.19 -17.29 42.45
CA ARG A 144 -28.42 -17.91 41.13
C ARG A 144 -28.83 -16.91 40.03
N LEU A 145 -29.52 -15.83 40.40
CA LEU A 145 -29.97 -14.80 39.45
C LEU A 145 -28.82 -13.88 39.00
N LEU A 146 -27.98 -13.45 39.94
CA LEU A 146 -26.79 -12.63 39.64
C LEU A 146 -25.70 -13.42 38.91
N PHE A 147 -25.62 -14.73 39.15
CA PHE A 147 -24.68 -15.61 38.46
C PHE A 147 -25.10 -15.88 37.01
N SER A 148 -26.38 -16.16 36.77
CA SER A 148 -26.90 -16.39 35.41
C SER A 148 -26.82 -15.14 34.53
N ALA A 149 -27.10 -13.95 35.09
CA ALA A 149 -26.97 -12.69 34.37
C ALA A 149 -25.51 -12.37 33.99
N ASN A 150 -24.56 -12.53 34.92
CA ASN A 150 -23.14 -12.28 34.63
C ASN A 150 -22.53 -13.31 33.68
N LEU A 151 -22.90 -14.59 33.80
CA LEU A 151 -22.43 -15.64 32.88
C LEU A 151 -22.99 -15.44 31.47
N ALA A 152 -24.25 -14.98 31.34
CA ALA A 152 -24.86 -14.65 30.05
C ALA A 152 -24.19 -13.44 29.38
N CYS A 153 -23.90 -12.37 30.15
CA CYS A 153 -23.17 -11.21 29.62
C CYS A 153 -21.72 -11.55 29.24
N ALA A 154 -21.01 -12.33 30.07
CA ALA A 154 -19.65 -12.79 29.76
C ALA A 154 -19.64 -13.72 28.55
N GLY A 155 -20.63 -14.62 28.42
CA GLY A 155 -20.79 -15.51 27.27
C GLY A 155 -21.12 -14.77 25.99
N ALA A 156 -22.00 -13.75 26.04
CA ALA A 156 -22.32 -12.92 24.87
C ALA A 156 -21.13 -12.04 24.43
N ALA A 157 -20.36 -11.50 25.38
CA ALA A 157 -19.14 -10.75 25.08
C ALA A 157 -18.05 -11.64 24.48
N LEU A 158 -17.83 -12.83 25.05
CA LEU A 158 -16.89 -13.81 24.51
C LEU A 158 -17.32 -14.32 23.12
N ALA A 159 -18.62 -14.50 22.87
CA ALA A 159 -19.14 -14.89 21.57
C ALA A 159 -18.97 -13.77 20.52
N ALA A 160 -19.15 -12.50 20.91
CA ALA A 160 -18.91 -11.34 20.04
C ALA A 160 -17.42 -11.15 19.74
N GLU A 161 -16.54 -11.35 20.71
CA GLU A 161 -15.08 -11.32 20.48
C GLU A 161 -14.59 -12.53 19.70
N LEU A 162 -15.11 -13.74 19.96
CA LEU A 162 -14.80 -14.91 19.13
C LEU A 162 -15.33 -14.73 17.71
N ALA A 163 -16.50 -14.12 17.51
CA ALA A 163 -17.01 -13.78 16.18
C ALA A 163 -16.14 -12.72 15.50
N GLY A 164 -15.69 -11.70 16.24
CA GLY A 164 -14.75 -10.68 15.75
C GLY A 164 -13.36 -11.23 15.43
N ALA A 165 -12.84 -12.12 16.28
CA ALA A 165 -11.58 -12.83 16.09
C ALA A 165 -11.69 -13.88 14.98
N LEU A 166 -12.83 -14.55 14.83
CA LEU A 166 -13.12 -15.44 13.70
C LEU A 166 -13.33 -14.65 12.42
N LEU A 167 -13.89 -13.44 12.45
CA LEU A 167 -13.97 -12.54 11.30
C LEU A 167 -12.60 -11.96 10.95
N ALA A 168 -11.76 -11.66 11.93
CA ALA A 168 -10.38 -11.21 11.71
C ALA A 168 -9.48 -12.36 11.24
N LEU A 169 -9.65 -13.56 11.79
CA LEU A 169 -9.01 -14.79 11.31
C LEU A 169 -9.57 -15.22 9.98
N ALA A 170 -10.86 -15.00 9.69
CA ALA A 170 -11.46 -15.23 8.38
C ALA A 170 -11.06 -14.15 7.39
N ALA A 171 -10.79 -12.92 7.82
CA ALA A 171 -10.23 -11.85 6.99
C ALA A 171 -8.74 -12.09 6.73
N VAL A 172 -7.98 -12.55 7.73
CA VAL A 172 -6.59 -13.02 7.57
C VAL A 172 -6.55 -14.30 6.76
N ALA A 173 -7.53 -15.21 6.89
CA ALA A 173 -7.70 -16.42 6.09
C ALA A 173 -8.16 -16.09 4.66
N LEU A 174 -9.03 -15.09 4.46
CA LEU A 174 -9.39 -14.58 3.13
C LEU A 174 -8.19 -13.88 2.50
N TRP A 175 -7.47 -13.05 3.26
CA TRP A 175 -6.24 -12.38 2.84
C TRP A 175 -5.10 -13.38 2.59
N SER A 176 -5.14 -14.53 3.27
CA SER A 176 -4.27 -15.67 3.01
C SER A 176 -4.77 -16.64 1.95
N LEU A 177 -6.05 -16.64 1.61
CA LEU A 177 -6.58 -17.28 0.41
C LEU A 177 -6.35 -16.40 -0.83
N THR A 178 -6.10 -15.10 -0.65
CA THR A 178 -5.54 -14.19 -1.66
C THR A 178 -4.00 -14.16 -1.70
N LEU A 179 -3.30 -15.10 -1.04
CA LEU A 179 -1.82 -15.17 -0.95
C LEU A 179 -1.08 -15.36 -2.28
N GLU A 180 -1.80 -15.38 -3.39
CA GLU A 180 -1.25 -15.50 -4.72
C GLU A 180 -1.49 -14.24 -5.56
N SER A 181 -1.55 -13.08 -4.89
CA SER A 181 -1.56 -11.79 -5.57
C SER A 181 -0.24 -11.56 -6.34
N PRO A 182 -0.25 -10.78 -7.45
CA PRO A 182 0.96 -10.38 -8.16
C PRO A 182 2.07 -9.85 -7.23
N THR A 183 1.70 -9.11 -6.17
CA THR A 183 2.62 -8.61 -5.14
C THR A 183 3.45 -9.73 -4.50
N TRP A 184 2.83 -10.86 -4.09
CA TRP A 184 3.56 -11.95 -3.44
C TRP A 184 4.58 -12.62 -4.39
N LEU A 185 4.22 -12.75 -5.66
CA LEU A 185 5.08 -13.31 -6.72
C LEU A 185 6.33 -12.43 -6.89
N LEU A 186 6.13 -11.11 -6.92
CA LEU A 186 7.20 -10.13 -6.99
C LEU A 186 8.07 -10.07 -5.74
N LEU A 187 7.51 -10.26 -4.54
CA LEU A 187 8.31 -10.34 -3.32
C LEU A 187 9.32 -11.50 -3.36
N ARG A 188 9.01 -12.59 -4.08
CA ARG A 188 9.95 -13.69 -4.32
C ARG A 188 11.04 -13.30 -5.31
N GLY A 189 10.69 -12.75 -6.47
CA GLY A 189 11.67 -12.23 -7.44
C GLY A 189 12.60 -11.18 -6.80
N ARG A 190 12.02 -10.20 -6.11
CA ARG A 190 12.72 -9.20 -5.30
C ARG A 190 13.73 -9.81 -4.34
N LYS A 191 13.36 -10.87 -3.62
CA LYS A 191 14.27 -11.54 -2.67
C LYS A 191 15.49 -12.13 -3.40
N VAL A 192 15.30 -12.68 -4.60
CA VAL A 192 16.40 -13.19 -5.44
C VAL A 192 17.29 -12.05 -5.92
N VAL A 193 16.71 -10.96 -6.43
CA VAL A 193 17.46 -9.79 -6.89
C VAL A 193 18.27 -9.17 -5.74
N LEU A 194 17.65 -8.90 -4.58
CA LEU A 194 18.35 -8.36 -3.39
C LEU A 194 19.48 -9.26 -2.90
N ALA A 195 19.25 -10.59 -2.90
CA ALA A 195 20.27 -11.53 -2.44
C ALA A 195 21.52 -11.54 -3.34
N ASN A 196 21.44 -10.99 -4.55
CA ASN A 196 22.52 -10.97 -5.53
C ASN A 196 22.98 -9.57 -5.94
N ALA A 197 22.28 -8.50 -5.52
CA ALA A 197 22.55 -7.13 -5.93
C ALA A 197 23.97 -6.66 -5.59
N ASP A 198 24.54 -7.10 -4.46
CA ASP A 198 25.88 -6.72 -3.99
C ASP A 198 26.95 -7.79 -4.22
N LYS A 199 26.61 -8.89 -4.92
CA LYS A 199 27.58 -9.95 -5.25
C LYS A 199 28.31 -9.63 -6.56
N PRO A 200 29.53 -10.18 -6.76
CA PRO A 200 30.17 -10.17 -8.07
C PRO A 200 29.24 -10.80 -9.11
N ARG A 201 28.98 -10.09 -10.21
CA ARG A 201 27.99 -10.47 -11.21
C ARG A 201 28.65 -11.29 -12.31
N ILE A 202 28.07 -12.44 -12.63
CA ILE A 202 28.42 -13.19 -13.84
C ILE A 202 27.52 -12.68 -14.96
N ILE A 203 28.13 -11.96 -15.89
CA ILE A 203 27.45 -11.38 -17.04
C ILE A 203 27.67 -12.32 -18.23
N LYS A 204 26.58 -12.75 -18.85
CA LYS A 204 26.57 -13.47 -20.12
C LYS A 204 25.99 -12.55 -21.18
N HIS A 205 26.45 -12.69 -22.42
CA HIS A 205 25.99 -11.89 -23.54
C HIS A 205 24.97 -12.69 -24.37
N LYS A 206 23.77 -12.14 -24.57
CA LYS A 206 22.75 -12.66 -25.50
C LYS A 206 22.95 -12.10 -26.92
N GLY A 207 23.49 -10.89 -27.02
CA GLY A 207 23.84 -10.21 -28.26
C GLY A 207 25.07 -9.31 -28.08
N THR A 208 25.34 -8.42 -29.04
CA THR A 208 26.51 -7.53 -29.01
C THR A 208 26.51 -6.59 -27.79
N THR A 209 25.32 -6.20 -27.33
CA THR A 209 25.08 -5.26 -26.23
C THR A 209 24.06 -5.76 -25.20
N ASP A 210 23.36 -6.86 -25.51
CA ASP A 210 22.33 -7.45 -24.64
C ASP A 210 22.95 -8.42 -23.62
N LEU A 211 22.59 -8.25 -22.36
CA LEU A 211 23.18 -8.90 -21.21
C LEU A 211 22.13 -9.76 -20.51
N VAL A 212 22.54 -10.95 -20.05
CA VAL A 212 21.76 -11.76 -19.12
C VAL A 212 22.66 -12.15 -17.95
N THR A 213 22.09 -12.23 -16.75
CA THR A 213 22.84 -12.59 -15.55
C THR A 213 22.29 -13.87 -14.93
N ASP A 214 23.09 -14.59 -14.13
CA ASP A 214 22.56 -15.73 -13.38
C ASP A 214 21.47 -15.31 -12.38
N THR A 215 21.46 -14.04 -11.95
CA THR A 215 20.41 -13.45 -11.12
C THR A 215 19.09 -13.38 -11.85
N ASP A 216 19.14 -13.00 -13.13
CA ASP A 216 17.97 -12.85 -13.99
C ASP A 216 17.22 -14.19 -14.13
N SER A 217 17.93 -15.24 -14.56
CA SER A 217 17.34 -16.59 -14.67
C SER A 217 16.84 -17.15 -13.32
N ALA A 218 17.53 -16.84 -12.21
CA ALA A 218 17.09 -17.29 -10.89
C ALA A 218 15.86 -16.52 -10.37
N SER A 219 15.74 -15.23 -10.71
CA SER A 219 14.59 -14.39 -10.39
C SER A 219 13.38 -14.88 -11.17
N GLU A 220 13.56 -15.12 -12.47
CA GLU A 220 12.51 -15.66 -13.34
C GLU A 220 11.99 -17.00 -12.82
N GLU A 221 12.85 -17.99 -12.59
CA GLU A 221 12.45 -19.29 -12.08
C GLU A 221 11.65 -19.18 -10.76
N ALA A 222 12.05 -18.27 -9.87
CA ALA A 222 11.34 -18.05 -8.61
C ALA A 222 9.92 -17.48 -8.80
N VAL A 223 9.75 -16.55 -9.76
CA VAL A 223 8.46 -15.95 -10.11
C VAL A 223 7.59 -16.97 -10.86
N LEU A 224 8.16 -17.64 -11.86
CA LEU A 224 7.48 -18.67 -12.68
C LEU A 224 6.97 -19.84 -11.84
N GLN A 225 7.79 -20.38 -10.94
CA GLN A 225 7.36 -21.43 -10.02
C GLN A 225 6.22 -20.99 -9.12
N ALA A 226 6.20 -19.72 -8.73
CA ALA A 226 5.16 -19.19 -7.86
C ALA A 226 3.85 -18.99 -8.63
N ILE A 227 3.91 -18.45 -9.86
CA ILE A 227 2.75 -18.32 -10.74
C ILE A 227 2.17 -19.70 -11.08
N THR A 228 3.02 -20.64 -11.52
CA THR A 228 2.57 -21.98 -11.96
C THR A 228 1.89 -22.77 -10.84
N ARG A 229 2.33 -22.58 -9.58
CA ARG A 229 1.69 -23.24 -8.41
C ARG A 229 0.32 -22.63 -8.09
N ALA A 230 0.21 -21.33 -8.27
CA ALA A 230 -0.98 -20.55 -7.96
C ALA A 230 -2.07 -20.66 -9.02
N TYR A 231 -1.63 -20.53 -10.27
CA TYR A 231 -2.46 -20.43 -11.47
C TYR A 231 -1.97 -21.45 -12.51
N PRO A 232 -2.16 -22.76 -12.25
CA PRO A 232 -1.66 -23.82 -13.13
C PRO A 232 -2.27 -23.79 -14.54
N ASP A 233 -3.45 -23.20 -14.70
CA ASP A 233 -4.20 -23.12 -15.95
C ASP A 233 -4.04 -21.77 -16.67
N HIS A 234 -3.08 -20.92 -16.27
CA HIS A 234 -2.82 -19.64 -16.93
C HIS A 234 -1.62 -19.73 -17.87
N GLY A 235 -1.62 -18.89 -18.91
CA GLY A 235 -0.44 -18.70 -19.75
C GLY A 235 0.57 -17.79 -19.09
N ILE A 236 1.86 -18.00 -19.37
CA ILE A 236 2.95 -17.12 -18.93
C ILE A 236 3.80 -16.76 -20.15
N LEU A 237 4.18 -15.49 -20.25
CA LEU A 237 5.09 -14.93 -21.24
C LEU A 237 6.22 -14.22 -20.46
N GLY A 238 7.35 -14.91 -20.31
CA GLY A 238 8.56 -14.38 -19.67
C GLY A 238 9.60 -13.93 -20.69
N GLU A 239 10.47 -13.00 -20.29
CA GLU A 239 11.59 -12.52 -21.11
C GLU A 239 12.57 -13.63 -21.50
N GLU A 240 12.94 -14.49 -20.56
CA GLU A 240 13.97 -15.51 -20.74
C GLU A 240 13.39 -16.85 -21.14
N GLY A 241 12.31 -17.26 -20.47
CA GLY A 241 11.64 -18.55 -20.66
C GLY A 241 10.68 -18.57 -21.85
N GLY A 242 10.34 -17.43 -22.42
CA GLY A 242 9.36 -17.30 -23.49
C GLY A 242 7.96 -17.70 -23.04
N VAL A 243 7.25 -18.46 -23.88
CA VAL A 243 5.86 -18.86 -23.64
C VAL A 243 5.78 -20.17 -22.87
N MET A 244 5.02 -20.18 -21.78
CA MET A 244 4.74 -21.37 -20.98
C MET A 244 3.27 -21.44 -20.54
N GLY A 245 2.86 -22.58 -19.99
CA GLY A 245 1.51 -22.79 -19.46
C GLY A 245 0.45 -22.91 -20.55
N ASP A 246 -0.81 -22.71 -20.18
CA ASP A 246 -1.94 -22.76 -21.12
C ASP A 246 -2.24 -21.37 -21.70
N VAL A 247 -1.70 -21.09 -22.89
CA VAL A 247 -1.94 -19.83 -23.60
C VAL A 247 -3.36 -19.68 -24.16
N THR A 248 -4.19 -20.73 -24.10
CA THR A 248 -5.62 -20.64 -24.46
C THR A 248 -6.47 -20.10 -23.31
N SER A 249 -5.87 -19.96 -22.13
CA SER A 249 -6.46 -19.28 -20.98
C SER A 249 -6.88 -17.86 -21.33
N ASP A 250 -7.90 -17.38 -20.61
CA ASP A 250 -8.28 -15.97 -20.70
C ASP A 250 -7.20 -15.04 -20.14
N TYR A 251 -6.26 -15.58 -19.34
CA TYR A 251 -5.21 -14.86 -18.65
C TYR A 251 -3.82 -15.20 -19.18
N LEU A 252 -3.00 -14.15 -19.36
CA LEU A 252 -1.59 -14.26 -19.69
C LEU A 252 -0.77 -13.41 -18.71
N TRP A 253 0.15 -14.04 -18.00
CA TRP A 253 1.10 -13.36 -17.12
C TRP A 253 2.30 -12.90 -17.95
N CYS A 254 2.58 -11.60 -17.98
CA CYS A 254 3.76 -11.04 -18.59
C CYS A 254 4.78 -10.74 -17.49
N VAL A 255 5.94 -11.39 -17.54
CA VAL A 255 6.95 -11.35 -16.48
C VAL A 255 8.27 -10.85 -17.03
N ASP A 256 8.73 -9.74 -16.47
CA ASP A 256 10.11 -9.30 -16.60
C ASP A 256 10.81 -9.49 -15.24
N PRO A 257 11.71 -10.49 -15.13
CA PRO A 257 12.39 -10.81 -13.88
C PRO A 257 13.44 -9.79 -13.46
N LEU A 258 13.91 -8.93 -14.39
CA LEU A 258 14.92 -7.89 -14.17
C LEU A 258 14.92 -6.83 -15.29
N ASP A 259 13.94 -5.92 -15.26
CA ASP A 259 13.89 -4.75 -16.14
C ASP A 259 15.10 -3.86 -15.83
N GLY A 260 15.85 -3.49 -16.85
CA GLY A 260 17.10 -2.74 -16.69
C GLY A 260 18.30 -3.63 -16.32
N THR A 261 18.42 -4.82 -16.91
CA THR A 261 19.56 -5.73 -16.69
C THR A 261 20.93 -5.05 -16.86
N THR A 262 21.10 -4.13 -17.83
CA THR A 262 22.33 -3.32 -17.95
C THR A 262 22.56 -2.47 -16.70
N ASN A 263 21.53 -1.81 -16.19
CA ASN A 263 21.65 -0.99 -14.99
C ASN A 263 22.02 -1.84 -13.77
N PHE A 264 21.36 -2.99 -13.61
CA PHE A 264 21.72 -3.95 -12.57
C PHE A 264 23.18 -4.40 -12.68
N ALA A 265 23.63 -4.76 -13.89
CA ALA A 265 25.00 -5.20 -14.15
C ALA A 265 26.04 -4.15 -13.72
N HIS A 266 25.74 -2.87 -13.94
CA HIS A 266 26.59 -1.74 -13.57
C HIS A 266 26.36 -1.20 -12.15
N GLY A 267 25.32 -1.65 -11.44
CA GLY A 267 24.91 -1.09 -10.15
C GLY A 267 24.32 0.32 -10.26
N TYR A 268 23.77 0.68 -11.41
CA TYR A 268 23.04 1.94 -11.61
C TYR A 268 21.64 1.84 -10.99
N PRO A 269 21.16 2.86 -10.25
CA PRO A 269 19.94 2.75 -9.43
C PRO A 269 18.66 3.05 -10.22
N SER A 270 18.40 2.24 -11.23
CA SER A 270 17.12 2.19 -11.95
C SER A 270 16.96 0.80 -12.59
N PHE A 271 16.31 -0.11 -11.90
CA PHE A 271 15.94 -1.44 -12.41
C PHE A 271 14.76 -1.95 -11.60
N ALA A 272 14.03 -2.94 -12.11
CA ALA A 272 12.84 -3.44 -11.43
C ALA A 272 12.62 -4.94 -11.64
N VAL A 273 11.72 -5.50 -10.85
CA VAL A 273 10.99 -6.71 -11.25
C VAL A 273 9.57 -6.27 -11.62
N SER A 274 9.06 -6.73 -12.75
CA SER A 274 7.75 -6.35 -13.29
C SER A 274 6.89 -7.58 -13.57
N VAL A 275 5.66 -7.59 -13.05
CA VAL A 275 4.67 -8.64 -13.35
C VAL A 275 3.34 -8.00 -13.69
N GLY A 276 2.92 -8.18 -14.94
CA GLY A 276 1.62 -7.79 -15.45
C GLY A 276 0.73 -9.00 -15.72
N VAL A 277 -0.58 -8.82 -15.57
CA VAL A 277 -1.58 -9.83 -15.92
C VAL A 277 -2.48 -9.24 -16.99
N LEU A 278 -2.53 -9.89 -18.14
CA LEU A 278 -3.47 -9.59 -19.19
C LEU A 278 -4.69 -10.49 -19.05
N ARG A 279 -5.87 -9.94 -19.31
CA ARG A 279 -7.07 -10.71 -19.64
C ARG A 279 -7.49 -10.32 -21.05
N HIS A 280 -7.51 -11.27 -21.97
CA HIS A 280 -7.83 -11.01 -23.39
C HIS A 280 -7.01 -9.87 -24.02
N ALA A 281 -5.69 -9.86 -23.79
CA ALA A 281 -4.75 -8.80 -24.22
C ALA A 281 -4.90 -7.42 -23.57
N VAL A 282 -5.78 -7.26 -22.59
CA VAL A 282 -5.94 -6.02 -21.84
C VAL A 282 -5.34 -6.20 -20.43
N PRO A 283 -4.44 -5.31 -19.98
CA PRO A 283 -3.92 -5.36 -18.62
C PRO A 283 -5.03 -5.26 -17.57
N VAL A 284 -5.03 -6.14 -16.57
CA VAL A 284 -6.03 -6.18 -15.48
C VAL A 284 -5.44 -6.05 -14.09
N ALA A 285 -4.19 -6.47 -13.90
CA ALA A 285 -3.42 -6.27 -12.68
C ALA A 285 -1.94 -6.10 -13.04
N GLY A 286 -1.21 -5.31 -12.26
CA GLY A 286 0.19 -5.02 -12.53
C GLY A 286 0.89 -4.55 -11.27
N VAL A 287 2.09 -5.07 -11.04
CA VAL A 287 2.96 -4.61 -9.96
C VAL A 287 4.39 -4.50 -10.49
N VAL A 288 5.07 -3.41 -10.10
CA VAL A 288 6.47 -3.15 -10.41
C VAL A 288 7.20 -2.83 -9.11
N ILE A 289 8.29 -3.55 -8.82
CA ILE A 289 9.16 -3.26 -7.68
C ILE A 289 10.44 -2.63 -8.21
N GLU A 290 10.50 -1.30 -8.11
CA GLU A 290 11.67 -0.49 -8.47
C GLU A 290 12.74 -0.59 -7.39
N PHE A 291 14.01 -0.68 -7.80
CA PHE A 291 15.19 -0.59 -6.94
C PHE A 291 15.90 0.74 -7.17
N THR A 292 16.11 1.47 -6.07
CA THR A 292 16.78 2.78 -6.04
C THR A 292 17.89 2.81 -4.98
N GLY A 293 18.63 3.92 -4.92
CA GLY A 293 19.74 4.10 -3.98
C GLY A 293 21.07 3.74 -4.63
N GLY A 294 21.71 2.66 -4.18
CA GLY A 294 22.95 2.17 -4.77
C GLY A 294 23.51 0.93 -4.07
N PRO A 295 24.66 0.42 -4.54
CA PRO A 295 25.31 -0.76 -3.96
C PRO A 295 25.49 -0.64 -2.44
N GLY A 296 25.06 -1.67 -1.70
CA GLY A 296 25.09 -1.69 -0.23
C GLY A 296 24.00 -0.87 0.48
N GLY A 297 23.07 -0.27 -0.26
CA GLY A 297 22.01 0.59 0.28
C GLY A 297 20.74 0.61 -0.57
N TRP A 298 20.41 -0.52 -1.21
CA TRP A 298 19.23 -0.65 -2.07
C TRP A 298 17.93 -0.41 -1.29
N ILE A 299 17.09 0.48 -1.82
CA ILE A 299 15.74 0.77 -1.32
C ILE A 299 14.74 0.39 -2.42
N THR A 300 13.58 -0.13 -2.04
CA THR A 300 12.54 -0.51 -2.99
C THR A 300 11.33 0.40 -2.92
N ARG A 301 10.72 0.68 -4.08
CA ARG A 301 9.37 1.25 -4.20
C ARG A 301 8.48 0.25 -4.91
N THR A 302 7.28 0.03 -4.38
CA THR A 302 6.31 -0.93 -4.95
C THR A 302 5.16 -0.17 -5.58
N TYR A 303 5.08 -0.22 -6.91
CA TYR A 303 3.99 0.34 -7.69
C TYR A 303 2.95 -0.74 -7.98
N GLU A 304 1.68 -0.48 -7.71
CA GLU A 304 0.60 -1.46 -7.84
C GLU A 304 -0.63 -0.83 -8.48
N ALA A 305 -1.28 -1.57 -9.38
CA ALA A 305 -2.58 -1.21 -9.91
C ALA A 305 -3.40 -2.44 -10.28
N ALA A 306 -4.72 -2.28 -10.19
CA ALA A 306 -5.70 -3.18 -10.77
C ALA A 306 -6.70 -2.35 -11.56
N ARG A 307 -7.25 -2.92 -12.63
CA ARG A 307 -8.18 -2.21 -13.52
C ARG A 307 -9.36 -1.62 -12.71
N ASP A 308 -9.62 -0.34 -12.93
CA ASP A 308 -10.65 0.47 -12.26
C ASP A 308 -10.49 0.59 -10.73
N MET A 309 -9.29 0.36 -10.20
CA MET A 309 -8.99 0.48 -8.76
C MET A 309 -8.00 1.59 -8.42
N GLY A 310 -7.48 2.28 -9.43
CA GLY A 310 -6.42 3.28 -9.27
C GLY A 310 -5.04 2.66 -9.05
N ALA A 311 -4.03 3.53 -9.08
CA ALA A 311 -2.63 3.16 -8.88
C ALA A 311 -2.11 3.63 -7.53
N THR A 312 -1.18 2.87 -6.95
CA THR A 312 -0.50 3.22 -5.70
C THR A 312 1.00 3.00 -5.79
N CYS A 313 1.77 3.73 -4.97
CA CYS A 313 3.18 3.50 -4.68
C CYS A 313 3.34 3.32 -3.16
N ASP A 314 3.85 2.18 -2.73
CA ASP A 314 3.97 1.79 -1.31
C ASP A 314 2.66 1.99 -0.53
N GLY A 315 1.54 1.63 -1.16
CA GLY A 315 0.18 1.75 -0.61
C GLY A 315 -0.39 3.17 -0.59
N ARG A 316 0.34 4.17 -1.11
CA ARG A 316 -0.16 5.55 -1.24
C ARG A 316 -0.67 5.79 -2.66
N PRO A 317 -1.88 6.36 -2.84
CA PRO A 317 -2.37 6.71 -4.17
C PRO A 317 -1.41 7.62 -4.92
N ILE A 318 -1.24 7.36 -6.21
CA ILE A 318 -0.44 8.18 -7.13
C ILE A 318 -1.30 8.69 -8.28
N SER A 319 -0.85 9.77 -8.92
CA SER A 319 -1.49 10.34 -10.11
C SER A 319 -0.45 10.99 -10.99
N VAL A 320 -0.69 11.00 -12.29
CA VAL A 320 0.14 11.73 -13.25
C VAL A 320 0.24 13.23 -12.90
N SER A 321 1.26 13.89 -13.42
CA SER A 321 1.47 15.31 -13.23
C SER A 321 0.37 16.16 -13.90
N ARG A 322 0.36 17.47 -13.63
CA ARG A 322 -0.56 18.44 -14.26
C ARG A 322 0.12 19.42 -15.21
N VAL A 323 1.34 19.11 -15.66
CA VAL A 323 2.10 19.94 -16.61
C VAL A 323 1.38 19.94 -17.95
N LYS A 324 1.11 21.14 -18.50
CA LYS A 324 0.23 21.29 -19.68
C LYS A 324 0.94 21.59 -20.98
N VAL A 325 2.22 21.95 -20.95
CA VAL A 325 2.97 22.44 -22.11
C VAL A 325 4.34 21.78 -22.14
N LEU A 326 4.85 21.46 -23.35
CA LEU A 326 6.14 20.76 -23.49
C LEU A 326 7.29 21.50 -22.80
N GLU A 327 7.31 22.82 -22.88
CA GLU A 327 8.40 23.67 -22.36
C GLU A 327 8.58 23.54 -20.84
N GLN A 328 7.55 23.06 -20.15
CA GLN A 328 7.55 22.81 -18.72
C GLN A 328 7.67 21.33 -18.37
N SER A 329 7.76 20.46 -19.38
CA SER A 329 7.77 19.03 -19.18
C SER A 329 9.17 18.46 -18.96
N LEU A 330 9.25 17.41 -18.16
CA LEU A 330 10.37 16.48 -18.07
C LEU A 330 9.94 15.16 -18.70
N LEU A 331 10.65 14.73 -19.75
CA LEU A 331 10.31 13.51 -20.46
C LEU A 331 11.31 12.39 -20.19
N VAL A 332 10.91 11.17 -20.50
CA VAL A 332 11.78 10.00 -20.48
C VAL A 332 11.63 9.21 -21.78
N THR A 333 12.67 8.48 -22.18
CA THR A 333 12.67 7.60 -23.36
C THR A 333 13.66 6.46 -23.14
N GLY A 334 13.50 5.36 -23.88
CA GLY A 334 14.56 4.36 -24.06
C GLY A 334 15.01 4.23 -25.52
N PHE A 335 16.11 3.52 -25.71
CA PHE A 335 16.71 3.26 -27.02
C PHE A 335 16.95 1.77 -27.16
N GLY A 336 16.43 1.19 -28.25
CA GLY A 336 16.72 -0.18 -28.63
C GLY A 336 18.20 -0.39 -28.95
N TYR A 337 18.65 -1.65 -28.81
CA TYR A 337 20.03 -2.05 -29.05
C TYR A 337 20.42 -2.04 -30.54
N ASP A 338 19.45 -2.22 -31.42
CA ASP A 338 19.65 -2.16 -32.86
C ASP A 338 19.67 -0.71 -33.34
N HIS A 339 20.82 -0.25 -33.85
CA HIS A 339 21.01 1.10 -34.38
C HIS A 339 20.53 1.23 -35.83
N ASP A 340 19.25 0.94 -36.06
CA ASP A 340 18.58 0.98 -37.37
C ASP A 340 17.73 2.26 -37.55
N GLU A 341 16.78 2.25 -38.50
CA GLU A 341 15.93 3.39 -38.81
C GLU A 341 15.08 3.85 -37.61
N CYS A 342 14.55 2.91 -36.81
CA CYS A 342 13.80 3.25 -35.60
C CYS A 342 14.70 3.95 -34.58
N TRP A 343 15.93 3.46 -34.40
CA TRP A 343 16.90 4.11 -33.51
C TRP A 343 17.24 5.52 -34.00
N ALA A 344 17.47 5.70 -35.31
CA ALA A 344 17.75 7.01 -35.89
C ALA A 344 16.58 7.99 -35.71
N ALA A 345 15.34 7.53 -35.94
CA ALA A 345 14.13 8.30 -35.70
C ALA A 345 13.98 8.69 -34.21
N ASN A 346 14.32 7.77 -33.31
CA ASN A 346 14.27 8.00 -31.88
C ASN A 346 15.34 9.00 -31.40
N MET A 347 16.56 8.94 -31.95
CA MET A 347 17.62 9.92 -31.68
C MET A 347 17.28 11.32 -32.18
N ASP A 348 16.59 11.41 -33.32
CA ASP A 348 16.06 12.68 -33.81
C ASP A 348 14.99 13.26 -32.88
N LEU A 349 14.08 12.42 -32.37
CA LEU A 349 13.09 12.84 -31.37
C LEU A 349 13.76 13.30 -30.09
N PHE A 350 14.73 12.53 -29.58
CA PHE A 350 15.50 12.89 -28.40
C PHE A 350 16.15 14.26 -28.54
N ARG A 351 16.86 14.51 -29.65
CA ARG A 351 17.47 15.81 -29.96
C ARG A 351 16.44 16.92 -30.00
N ALA A 352 15.35 16.74 -30.75
CA ALA A 352 14.31 17.75 -30.89
C ALA A 352 13.65 18.07 -29.55
N LEU A 353 13.36 17.06 -28.73
CA LEU A 353 12.68 17.20 -27.45
C LEU A 353 13.59 17.79 -26.36
N THR A 354 14.91 17.57 -26.42
CA THR A 354 15.85 18.27 -25.54
C THR A 354 15.92 19.78 -25.80
N ASP A 355 15.60 20.24 -27.00
CA ASP A 355 15.59 21.68 -27.33
C ASP A 355 14.33 22.39 -26.84
N VAL A 356 13.22 21.66 -26.62
CA VAL A 356 11.91 22.25 -26.34
C VAL A 356 11.35 21.94 -24.96
N THR A 357 11.94 21.02 -24.19
CA THR A 357 11.47 20.62 -22.85
C THR A 357 12.46 21.01 -21.75
N GLN A 358 12.10 20.77 -20.48
CA GLN A 358 13.05 20.95 -19.35
C GLN A 358 14.11 19.84 -19.30
N GLY A 359 13.99 18.84 -20.16
CA GLY A 359 14.99 17.81 -20.39
C GLY A 359 14.35 16.48 -20.72
N VAL A 360 15.20 15.58 -21.21
CA VAL A 360 14.85 14.20 -21.46
C VAL A 360 15.76 13.30 -20.63
N ARG A 361 15.21 12.27 -20.01
CA ARG A 361 15.94 11.21 -19.32
C ARG A 361 15.96 9.94 -20.17
N ARG A 362 16.97 9.11 -19.91
CA ARG A 362 17.10 7.76 -20.47
C ARG A 362 17.58 6.88 -19.33
N GLU A 363 16.65 6.46 -18.48
CA GLU A 363 16.99 5.71 -17.27
C GLU A 363 17.36 4.27 -17.59
N GLY A 364 16.72 3.65 -18.60
CA GLY A 364 17.10 2.33 -19.11
C GLY A 364 16.38 1.16 -18.45
N ALA A 365 15.19 1.41 -17.90
CA ALA A 365 14.26 0.40 -17.38
C ALA A 365 12.81 0.85 -17.70
N ALA A 366 12.15 0.20 -18.65
CA ALA A 366 10.91 0.66 -19.25
C ALA A 366 9.71 0.61 -18.28
N ALA A 367 9.63 -0.43 -17.45
CA ALA A 367 8.60 -0.55 -16.43
C ALA A 367 8.77 0.53 -15.36
N VAL A 368 10.01 0.88 -15.02
CA VAL A 368 10.32 1.99 -14.10
C VAL A 368 9.89 3.33 -14.70
N ASP A 369 10.20 3.58 -15.97
CA ASP A 369 9.85 4.83 -16.67
C ASP A 369 8.33 5.06 -16.71
N LEU A 370 7.55 4.00 -16.96
CA LEU A 370 6.08 4.02 -16.86
C LEU A 370 5.58 4.31 -15.44
N CYS A 371 6.21 3.74 -14.41
CA CYS A 371 5.86 4.00 -13.01
C CYS A 371 6.23 5.42 -12.56
N HIS A 372 7.32 5.98 -13.05
CA HIS A 372 7.70 7.37 -12.80
C HIS A 372 6.69 8.34 -13.41
N LEU A 373 6.19 8.03 -14.60
CA LEU A 373 5.10 8.78 -15.23
C LEU A 373 3.81 8.68 -14.39
N ALA A 374 3.45 7.48 -13.94
CA ALA A 374 2.29 7.25 -13.09
C ALA A 374 2.37 8.03 -11.75
N ALA A 375 3.58 8.19 -11.22
CA ALA A 375 3.84 8.98 -10.01
C ALA A 375 3.95 10.50 -10.26
N GLY A 376 3.84 10.94 -11.51
CA GLY A 376 3.98 12.35 -11.89
C GLY A 376 5.40 12.90 -11.73
N LEU A 377 6.42 12.04 -11.73
CA LEU A 377 7.84 12.43 -11.70
C LEU A 377 8.33 12.89 -13.08
N VAL A 378 7.72 12.34 -14.13
CA VAL A 378 7.92 12.71 -15.54
C VAL A 378 6.56 12.88 -16.20
N ASP A 379 6.51 13.59 -17.33
CA ASP A 379 5.28 14.04 -17.96
C ASP A 379 4.93 13.26 -19.24
N GLY A 380 5.91 12.55 -19.81
CA GLY A 380 5.75 11.75 -21.01
C GLY A 380 6.88 10.76 -21.22
N TYR A 381 6.53 9.63 -21.84
CA TYR A 381 7.40 8.52 -22.18
C TYR A 381 7.12 8.06 -23.61
N TRP A 382 8.17 7.88 -24.40
CA TRP A 382 8.06 7.23 -25.70
C TRP A 382 9.18 6.22 -25.90
N GLU A 383 8.88 5.13 -26.61
CA GLU A 383 9.88 4.13 -26.97
C GLU A 383 9.43 3.24 -28.14
N PHE A 384 10.40 2.73 -28.89
CA PHE A 384 10.19 1.74 -29.94
C PHE A 384 10.59 0.33 -29.47
N ARG A 385 9.82 -0.66 -29.92
CA ARG A 385 10.11 -2.10 -29.86
C ARG A 385 10.26 -2.71 -28.46
N LEU A 386 9.61 -2.11 -27.47
CA LEU A 386 9.36 -2.76 -26.19
C LEU A 386 8.62 -4.10 -26.37
N LYS A 387 8.79 -4.97 -25.40
CA LYS A 387 8.13 -6.27 -25.30
C LYS A 387 6.93 -6.20 -24.35
N PRO A 388 6.01 -7.18 -24.42
CA PRO A 388 4.84 -7.20 -23.56
C PRO A 388 5.17 -7.23 -22.06
N TRP A 389 6.27 -7.88 -21.66
CA TRP A 389 6.72 -7.93 -20.27
C TRP A 389 7.25 -6.58 -19.75
N ASP A 390 7.88 -5.78 -20.61
CA ASP A 390 8.31 -4.41 -20.30
C ASP A 390 7.10 -3.48 -20.04
N MET A 391 6.00 -3.69 -20.79
CA MET A 391 4.86 -2.77 -20.81
C MET A 391 3.71 -3.16 -19.89
N ALA A 392 3.37 -4.46 -19.77
CA ALA A 392 2.06 -4.88 -19.25
C ALA A 392 1.73 -4.35 -17.86
N ALA A 393 2.69 -4.38 -16.92
CA ALA A 393 2.48 -3.87 -15.57
C ALA A 393 2.51 -2.33 -15.52
N GLY A 394 3.58 -1.73 -16.07
CA GLY A 394 3.79 -0.29 -16.05
C GLY A 394 2.68 0.49 -16.76
N LEU A 395 2.18 -0.03 -17.90
CA LEU A 395 1.12 0.59 -18.67
C LEU A 395 -0.19 0.65 -17.87
N LEU A 396 -0.58 -0.45 -17.22
CA LEU A 396 -1.77 -0.44 -16.36
C LEU A 396 -1.62 0.56 -15.22
N ILE A 397 -0.46 0.57 -14.57
CA ILE A 397 -0.17 1.49 -13.45
C ILE A 397 -0.28 2.95 -13.93
N ALA A 398 0.24 3.27 -15.11
CA ALA A 398 0.13 4.59 -15.70
C ALA A 398 -1.33 4.95 -16.04
N GLU A 399 -2.07 4.07 -16.71
CA GLU A 399 -3.49 4.29 -17.06
C GLU A 399 -4.35 4.53 -15.81
N GLU A 400 -4.19 3.71 -14.77
CA GLU A 400 -4.92 3.84 -13.51
C GLU A 400 -4.52 5.08 -12.69
N ALA A 401 -3.33 5.64 -12.95
CA ALA A 401 -2.90 6.94 -12.42
C ALA A 401 -3.42 8.15 -13.24
N GLY A 402 -4.13 7.90 -14.33
CA GLY A 402 -4.71 8.92 -15.21
C GLY A 402 -3.88 9.27 -16.45
N ALA A 403 -2.91 8.44 -16.83
CA ALA A 403 -2.14 8.63 -18.05
C ALA A 403 -2.99 8.39 -19.32
N THR A 404 -2.56 9.00 -20.42
CA THR A 404 -3.08 8.71 -21.77
C THR A 404 -2.03 7.92 -22.54
N ALA A 405 -2.43 6.81 -23.13
CA ALA A 405 -1.55 5.90 -23.85
C ALA A 405 -2.04 5.65 -25.29
N THR A 406 -1.12 5.74 -26.24
CA THR A 406 -1.32 5.47 -27.66
C THR A 406 -0.06 4.81 -28.24
N THR A 407 -0.13 4.32 -29.46
CA THR A 407 1.09 4.11 -30.25
C THR A 407 1.69 5.47 -30.64
N MET A 408 2.97 5.51 -30.98
CA MET A 408 3.62 6.77 -31.40
C MET A 408 3.00 7.39 -32.67
N GLY A 409 2.19 6.63 -33.43
CA GLY A 409 1.43 7.07 -34.60
C GLY A 409 -0.08 7.21 -34.34
N ASN A 410 -0.48 7.53 -33.10
CA ASN A 410 -1.87 7.79 -32.69
C ASN A 410 -2.86 6.60 -32.79
N GLY A 411 -2.35 5.38 -33.05
CA GLY A 411 -3.17 4.16 -32.97
C GLY A 411 -3.52 3.79 -31.52
N ALA A 412 -4.62 3.07 -31.34
CA ALA A 412 -4.96 2.45 -30.07
C ALA A 412 -3.84 1.48 -29.66
N LEU A 413 -3.37 1.60 -28.43
CA LEU A 413 -2.23 0.84 -27.94
C LEU A 413 -2.66 -0.54 -27.43
N SER A 414 -1.89 -1.55 -27.83
CA SER A 414 -1.81 -2.87 -27.24
C SER A 414 -0.42 -3.09 -26.65
N VAL A 415 -0.31 -3.88 -25.59
CA VAL A 415 0.97 -4.34 -25.03
C VAL A 415 1.82 -5.15 -26.01
N PHE A 416 1.28 -5.52 -27.18
CA PHE A 416 2.00 -6.21 -28.23
C PHE A 416 2.54 -5.28 -29.32
N ASP A 417 2.20 -3.99 -29.29
CA ASP A 417 2.65 -3.03 -30.30
C ASP A 417 4.13 -2.68 -30.15
N ARG A 418 4.77 -2.29 -31.26
CA ARG A 418 6.19 -1.95 -31.33
C ARG A 418 6.49 -0.46 -31.17
N SER A 419 5.51 0.33 -30.79
CA SER A 419 5.74 1.75 -30.49
C SER A 419 4.77 2.19 -29.41
N LEU A 420 5.29 2.97 -28.47
CA LEU A 420 4.59 3.39 -27.28
C LEU A 420 4.71 4.90 -27.12
N LEU A 421 3.60 5.57 -26.84
CA LEU A 421 3.55 6.94 -26.34
C LEU A 421 2.60 6.99 -25.14
N VAL A 422 3.14 7.27 -23.95
CA VAL A 422 2.35 7.46 -22.73
C VAL A 422 2.64 8.84 -22.17
N THR A 423 1.61 9.59 -21.77
CA THR A 423 1.77 10.94 -21.22
C THR A 423 0.82 11.18 -20.06
N ASN A 424 1.01 12.29 -19.35
CA ASN A 424 0.06 12.78 -18.34
C ASN A 424 -1.32 13.22 -18.91
N GLY A 425 -1.57 13.01 -20.20
CA GLY A 425 -2.79 13.40 -20.92
C GLY A 425 -2.83 14.86 -21.37
N PHE A 426 -2.16 15.78 -20.67
CA PHE A 426 -2.16 17.20 -21.02
C PHE A 426 -1.18 17.54 -22.15
N VAL A 427 -0.01 16.87 -22.19
CA VAL A 427 1.00 17.08 -23.24
C VAL A 427 0.87 16.08 -24.40
N HIS A 428 -0.14 15.20 -24.39
CA HIS A 428 -0.27 14.09 -25.34
C HIS A 428 -0.26 14.54 -26.80
N GLU A 429 -1.16 15.44 -27.18
CA GLU A 429 -1.28 15.95 -28.55
C GLU A 429 0.00 16.67 -29.02
N GLN A 430 0.69 17.36 -28.10
CA GLN A 430 1.90 18.10 -28.44
C GLN A 430 3.09 17.15 -28.67
N LEU A 431 3.23 16.10 -27.87
CA LEU A 431 4.22 15.03 -28.11
C LEU A 431 3.88 14.25 -29.38
N LEU A 432 2.61 13.91 -29.57
CA LEU A 432 2.13 13.14 -30.71
C LEU A 432 2.42 13.85 -32.05
N ALA A 433 2.27 15.17 -32.10
CA ALA A 433 2.61 15.99 -33.27
C ALA A 433 4.09 15.86 -33.70
N LEU A 434 4.97 15.42 -32.80
CA LEU A 434 6.39 15.16 -33.08
C LEU A 434 6.64 13.68 -33.40
N THR A 435 5.95 12.75 -32.73
CA THR A 435 6.19 11.30 -32.90
C THR A 435 5.50 10.72 -34.14
N ASP A 436 4.29 11.16 -34.45
CA ASP A 436 3.49 10.61 -35.55
C ASP A 436 4.15 10.79 -36.94
N PRO A 437 4.74 11.96 -37.27
CA PRO A 437 5.49 12.09 -38.52
C PRO A 437 6.68 11.13 -38.63
N LYS A 438 7.32 10.77 -37.50
CA LYS A 438 8.42 9.80 -37.50
C LYS A 438 7.92 8.39 -37.77
N VAL A 439 6.80 7.99 -37.16
CA VAL A 439 6.16 6.69 -37.43
C VAL A 439 5.72 6.59 -38.89
N SER A 440 5.09 7.63 -39.42
CA SER A 440 4.67 7.68 -40.83
C SER A 440 5.85 7.49 -41.77
N ALA A 441 6.96 8.20 -41.54
CA ALA A 441 8.17 8.06 -42.35
C ALA A 441 8.80 6.66 -42.27
N LEU A 442 8.78 6.02 -41.09
CA LEU A 442 9.27 4.65 -40.91
C LEU A 442 8.41 3.65 -41.69
N LEU A 443 7.09 3.78 -41.62
CA LEU A 443 6.17 2.92 -42.37
C LEU A 443 6.33 3.09 -43.90
N GLU A 444 6.50 4.33 -44.38
CA GLU A 444 6.79 4.62 -45.78
C GLU A 444 8.13 4.02 -46.24
N ALA A 445 9.12 3.97 -45.34
CA ALA A 445 10.40 3.31 -45.58
C ALA A 445 10.34 1.77 -45.51
N GLY A 446 9.16 1.20 -45.21
CA GLY A 446 8.95 -0.25 -45.15
C GLY A 446 9.35 -0.90 -43.82
N VAL A 447 9.54 -0.11 -42.76
CA VAL A 447 9.84 -0.61 -41.42
C VAL A 447 8.60 -1.27 -40.81
N ASP A 448 8.75 -2.50 -40.32
CA ASP A 448 7.66 -3.24 -39.70
C ASP A 448 7.44 -2.82 -38.23
N LEU A 449 6.37 -2.05 -38.01
CA LEU A 449 5.88 -1.65 -36.68
C LEU A 449 4.59 -2.40 -36.28
N SER A 450 4.26 -3.50 -36.97
CA SER A 450 3.17 -4.38 -36.55
C SER A 450 3.46 -5.03 -35.19
N GLN A 451 2.44 -5.63 -34.59
CA GLN A 451 2.59 -6.30 -33.29
C GLN A 451 3.75 -7.29 -33.29
N TRP A 452 4.51 -7.32 -32.19
CA TRP A 452 5.69 -8.16 -32.07
C TRP A 452 5.34 -9.65 -32.04
N PHE A 453 4.59 -10.09 -31.02
CA PHE A 453 4.23 -11.48 -30.86
C PHE A 453 3.02 -11.64 -29.94
N VAL A 454 1.91 -12.13 -30.49
CA VAL A 454 0.74 -12.59 -29.72
C VAL A 454 0.78 -14.12 -29.72
N PRO A 455 0.77 -14.80 -28.55
CA PRO A 455 0.77 -16.26 -28.50
C PRO A 455 -0.40 -16.87 -29.29
N GLU A 456 -0.12 -17.90 -30.09
CA GLU A 456 -1.14 -18.58 -30.88
C GLU A 456 -2.22 -19.18 -29.97
N GLY A 457 -3.47 -18.80 -30.17
CA GLY A 457 -4.61 -19.23 -29.35
C GLY A 457 -4.96 -18.30 -28.18
N PHE A 458 -4.14 -17.30 -27.86
CA PHE A 458 -4.50 -16.28 -26.88
C PHE A 458 -5.60 -15.37 -27.43
N LYS A 459 -6.69 -15.25 -26.68
CA LYS A 459 -7.85 -14.45 -27.12
C LYS A 459 -7.52 -12.97 -27.07
N LEU A 460 -7.81 -12.25 -28.15
CA LEU A 460 -7.71 -10.80 -28.20
C LEU A 460 -9.10 -10.19 -27.95
N HIS A 461 -9.19 -9.22 -27.05
CA HIS A 461 -10.42 -8.43 -26.89
C HIS A 461 -10.55 -7.48 -28.09
N THR A 462 -11.64 -7.60 -28.84
CA THR A 462 -11.91 -6.74 -30.01
C THR A 462 -12.76 -5.51 -29.67
N GLY A 463 -12.83 -5.12 -28.39
CA GLY A 463 -13.71 -4.05 -27.87
C GLY A 463 -13.00 -3.00 -27.03
N ALA A 464 -13.61 -1.81 -26.90
CA ALA A 464 -12.99 -0.62 -26.33
C ALA A 464 -12.78 -0.62 -24.79
N ARG A 465 -13.32 -1.59 -24.05
CA ARG A 465 -13.09 -1.81 -22.60
C ARG A 465 -13.44 -3.24 -22.20
N LEU A 466 -12.68 -3.84 -21.30
CA LEU A 466 -13.13 -5.02 -20.55
C LEU A 466 -14.25 -4.57 -19.59
N ALA A 467 -15.39 -5.24 -19.63
CA ALA A 467 -16.53 -4.98 -18.74
C ALA A 467 -16.47 -5.84 -17.47
#